data_AF-A0A024QDU3-F1
#
_entry.id   AF-A0A024QDU3-F1
#
_cell.length_a   1.000
_cell.length_b   1.000
_cell.length_c   1.000
_cell.angle_alpha   90.00
_cell.angle_beta   90.00
_cell.angle_gamma   90.00
#
_symmetry.space_group_name_H-M   'P 1'
#
loop_
_entity.id
_entity.type
_entity.pdbx_description
1 polymer ?
#
loop_
_entity_poly.entity_id
_entity_poly.type
_entity_poly.pdbx_seq_one_letter_code
_entity_poly.pdbx_strand_id
1 'polypeptide(L)'
;MTILLSNDTNQSTRQIKIKPVHLLTNQTSTTDELARMQTDVNEEVHKAQAQLEHIKVESEELLRQAREQINKEKELWQHERQSYIEEAKKLGYEEGFSTGEKESRSKYQTDLEKANQIITAARRDYHSLIDENEEAILTLAIHTAEKIMKQMINQHPTSFLPIIKSAIKELKDQSIISIYLHPNQFEFVLQHKDELKSILENDAKLSFYVNEELDEYGCKIKHPFGQMDAGIDTQLQELRQVLYEIVGEKNQ
;
A
#
# COMPACT_ATOMS: atom_id res chain seq x y z
N MET A 1 86.41 73.20 -107.09
CA MET A 1 86.99 72.21 -108.01
C MET A 1 86.45 70.86 -107.56
N THR A 2 85.43 70.24 -108.20
CA THR A 2 85.06 70.24 -109.63
C THR A 2 86.17 69.58 -110.47
N ILE A 3 85.98 68.58 -111.36
CA ILE A 3 84.83 68.17 -112.22
C ILE A 3 84.95 66.66 -112.69
N LEU A 4 83.91 66.12 -113.39
CA LEU A 4 83.89 64.98 -114.38
C LEU A 4 84.10 63.52 -113.88
N LEU A 5 83.46 62.40 -114.34
CA LEU A 5 82.98 61.80 -115.64
C LEU A 5 83.96 60.69 -116.14
N SER A 6 83.65 59.49 -116.69
CA SER A 6 82.50 58.78 -117.35
C SER A 6 82.18 57.41 -116.68
N ASN A 7 81.20 56.55 -116.99
CA ASN A 7 80.25 56.24 -118.12
C ASN A 7 80.72 55.20 -119.20
N ASP A 8 79.86 54.17 -119.45
CA ASP A 8 79.67 53.25 -120.62
C ASP A 8 79.45 51.77 -120.16
N THR A 9 78.27 51.11 -120.27
CA THR A 9 77.42 50.64 -121.40
C THR A 9 77.92 49.44 -122.22
N ASN A 10 77.20 48.29 -122.13
CA ASN A 10 76.50 47.71 -123.29
C ASN A 10 75.38 46.70 -122.91
N GLN A 11 74.66 46.16 -123.91
CA GLN A 11 73.36 45.49 -123.83
C GLN A 11 73.42 43.97 -124.09
N SER A 12 72.38 43.21 -123.70
CA SER A 12 71.42 42.59 -124.65
C SER A 12 70.37 41.70 -123.95
N THR A 13 69.20 41.51 -124.57
CA THR A 13 68.03 40.79 -124.02
C THR A 13 67.77 39.45 -124.69
N ARG A 14 67.31 38.43 -123.94
CA ARG A 14 66.49 37.33 -124.46
C ARG A 14 65.40 36.89 -123.48
N GLN A 15 64.26 36.50 -124.03
CA GLN A 15 63.06 35.96 -123.38
C GLN A 15 62.91 34.48 -123.78
N ILE A 16 62.32 33.58 -122.97
CA ILE A 16 61.57 32.38 -123.44
C ILE A 16 60.92 31.53 -122.30
N LYS A 17 59.61 31.26 -122.48
CA LYS A 17 58.74 30.13 -122.08
C LYS A 17 58.67 29.60 -120.63
N ILE A 18 57.42 29.36 -120.22
CA ILE A 18 56.97 28.58 -119.06
C ILE A 18 57.11 27.07 -119.36
N LYS A 19 57.32 26.22 -118.33
CA LYS A 19 57.46 24.76 -118.42
C LYS A 19 56.50 24.07 -117.42
N PRO A 20 55.87 22.92 -117.74
CA PRO A 20 54.67 22.46 -117.04
C PRO A 20 54.92 21.79 -115.67
N VAL A 21 53.84 21.69 -114.89
CA VAL A 21 53.79 21.00 -113.59
C VAL A 21 54.04 19.50 -113.76
N HIS A 22 54.95 18.94 -112.96
CA HIS A 22 54.96 17.53 -112.61
C HIS A 22 54.58 17.39 -111.13
N LEU A 23 53.61 16.53 -110.83
CA LEU A 23 53.46 16.02 -109.46
C LEU A 23 54.60 15.01 -109.23
N LEU A 24 55.49 15.33 -108.30
CA LEU A 24 56.52 14.41 -107.80
C LEU A 24 56.12 13.97 -106.39
N THR A 25 55.59 12.75 -106.32
CA THR A 25 55.17 12.08 -105.08
C THR A 25 56.38 11.82 -104.18
N ASN A 26 56.59 12.68 -103.18
CA ASN A 26 57.69 12.55 -102.22
C ASN A 26 57.17 12.12 -100.83
N GLN A 27 56.51 10.96 -100.78
CA GLN A 27 55.86 10.36 -99.59
C GLN A 27 56.86 9.72 -98.60
N THR A 28 58.06 10.26 -98.47
CA THR A 28 59.16 9.68 -97.70
C THR A 28 59.60 10.53 -96.51
N SER A 29 59.73 11.85 -96.67
CA SER A 29 60.21 12.71 -95.57
C SER A 29 59.19 12.91 -94.44
N THR A 30 57.91 13.14 -94.77
CA THR A 30 56.84 13.31 -93.77
C THR A 30 56.57 12.00 -93.00
N THR A 31 56.86 10.86 -93.61
CA THR A 31 56.56 9.53 -93.09
C THR A 31 57.46 9.17 -91.90
N ASP A 32 58.74 9.57 -91.93
CA ASP A 32 59.67 9.37 -90.81
C ASP A 32 59.34 10.27 -89.61
N GLU A 33 58.90 11.51 -89.84
CA GLU A 33 58.50 12.43 -88.76
C GLU A 33 57.17 11.97 -88.12
N LEU A 34 56.18 11.59 -88.92
CA LEU A 34 54.94 10.99 -88.40
C LEU A 34 55.22 9.66 -87.66
N ALA A 35 56.13 8.82 -88.17
CA ALA A 35 56.50 7.57 -87.49
C ALA A 35 57.14 7.83 -86.12
N ARG A 36 58.01 8.84 -86.00
CA ARG A 36 58.62 9.24 -84.71
C ARG A 36 57.56 9.76 -83.74
N MET A 37 56.75 10.73 -84.15
CA MET A 37 55.65 11.24 -83.32
C MET A 37 54.67 10.14 -82.90
N GLN A 38 54.35 9.21 -83.79
CA GLN A 38 53.50 8.05 -83.48
C GLN A 38 54.17 7.09 -82.48
N THR A 39 55.50 6.98 -82.50
CA THR A 39 56.27 6.17 -81.55
C THR A 39 56.31 6.85 -80.18
N ASP A 40 56.61 8.15 -80.13
CA ASP A 40 56.64 8.95 -78.89
C ASP A 40 55.27 8.95 -78.19
N VAL A 41 54.19 9.16 -78.96
CA VAL A 41 52.81 9.09 -78.45
C VAL A 41 52.44 7.68 -78.00
N ASN A 42 52.86 6.62 -78.72
CA ASN A 42 52.63 5.25 -78.26
C ASN A 42 53.41 4.94 -76.96
N GLU A 43 54.63 5.45 -76.82
CA GLU A 43 55.40 5.34 -75.57
C GLU A 43 54.74 6.08 -74.40
N GLU A 44 54.23 7.30 -74.62
CA GLU A 44 53.51 8.06 -73.59
C GLU A 44 52.20 7.38 -73.20
N VAL A 45 51.44 6.86 -74.18
CA VAL A 45 50.23 6.06 -73.95
C VAL A 45 50.56 4.78 -73.18
N HIS A 46 51.65 4.07 -73.49
CA HIS A 46 52.07 2.89 -72.72
C HIS A 46 52.52 3.25 -71.29
N LYS A 47 53.22 4.36 -71.09
CA LYS A 47 53.60 4.87 -69.75
C LYS A 47 52.35 5.22 -68.93
N ALA A 48 51.38 5.92 -69.53
CA ALA A 48 50.12 6.26 -68.90
C ALA A 48 49.25 5.03 -68.59
N GLN A 49 49.21 4.03 -69.48
CA GLN A 49 48.55 2.74 -69.24
C GLN A 49 49.20 1.99 -68.07
N ALA A 50 50.53 1.91 -68.01
CA ALA A 50 51.25 1.25 -66.91
C ALA A 50 51.03 1.97 -65.56
N GLN A 51 51.02 3.29 -65.55
CA GLN A 51 50.68 4.09 -64.36
C GLN A 51 49.23 3.87 -63.92
N LEU A 52 48.28 3.87 -64.85
CA LEU A 52 46.86 3.63 -64.56
C LEU A 52 46.62 2.21 -64.03
N GLU A 53 47.34 1.20 -64.53
CA GLU A 53 47.27 -0.17 -64.01
C GLU A 53 47.91 -0.29 -62.62
N HIS A 54 49.04 0.38 -62.36
CA HIS A 54 49.63 0.47 -61.02
C HIS A 54 48.65 1.10 -60.02
N ILE A 55 48.02 2.22 -60.38
CA ILE A 55 47.06 2.93 -59.53
C ILE A 55 45.81 2.07 -59.25
N LYS A 56 45.35 1.26 -60.21
CA LYS A 56 44.28 0.27 -59.96
C LYS A 56 44.72 -0.75 -58.91
N VAL A 57 45.86 -1.42 -59.11
CA VAL A 57 46.35 -2.48 -58.22
C VAL A 57 46.58 -1.94 -56.80
N GLU A 58 47.14 -0.74 -56.68
CA GLU A 58 47.33 -0.04 -55.42
C GLU A 58 45.99 0.33 -54.74
N SER A 59 45.02 0.82 -55.52
CA SER A 59 43.65 1.13 -55.03
C SER A 59 42.88 -0.13 -54.61
N GLU A 60 43.00 -1.24 -55.36
CA GLU A 60 42.39 -2.52 -55.02
C GLU A 60 43.00 -3.12 -53.75
N GLU A 61 44.32 -3.02 -53.57
CA GLU A 61 45.00 -3.45 -52.34
C GLU A 61 44.63 -2.57 -51.13
N LEU A 62 44.56 -1.24 -51.30
CA LEU A 62 44.07 -0.32 -50.26
C LEU A 62 42.61 -0.63 -49.88
N LEU A 63 41.74 -0.89 -50.86
CA LEU A 63 40.36 -1.32 -50.63
C LEU A 63 40.29 -2.70 -49.95
N ARG A 64 41.21 -3.62 -50.26
CA ARG A 64 41.32 -4.93 -49.59
C ARG A 64 41.71 -4.75 -48.13
N GLN A 65 42.74 -3.96 -47.84
CA GLN A 65 43.20 -3.66 -46.48
C GLN A 65 42.13 -2.95 -45.65
N ALA A 66 41.47 -1.93 -46.20
CA ALA A 66 40.39 -1.21 -45.52
C ALA A 66 39.19 -2.13 -45.20
N ARG A 67 38.81 -3.02 -46.12
CA ARG A 67 37.77 -4.05 -45.86
C ARG A 67 38.20 -5.04 -44.78
N GLU A 68 39.47 -5.43 -44.75
CA GLU A 68 40.02 -6.34 -43.75
C GLU A 68 40.04 -5.69 -42.34
N GLN A 69 40.35 -4.39 -42.26
CA GLN A 69 40.26 -3.59 -41.03
C GLN A 69 38.81 -3.47 -40.53
N ILE A 70 37.89 -3.02 -41.40
CA ILE A 70 36.46 -2.87 -41.07
C ILE A 70 35.84 -4.20 -40.59
N ASN A 71 36.23 -5.34 -41.19
CA ASN A 71 35.76 -6.65 -40.73
C ASN A 71 36.29 -7.00 -39.32
N LYS A 72 37.58 -6.75 -39.03
CA LYS A 72 38.17 -6.98 -37.70
C LYS A 72 37.54 -6.08 -36.63
N GLU A 73 37.36 -4.79 -36.93
CA GLU A 73 36.66 -3.85 -36.04
C GLU A 73 35.22 -4.29 -35.76
N LYS A 74 34.51 -4.80 -36.79
CA LYS A 74 33.15 -5.31 -36.67
C LYS A 74 33.06 -6.60 -35.84
N GLU A 75 34.05 -7.48 -35.93
CA GLU A 75 34.16 -8.69 -35.09
C GLU A 75 34.44 -8.32 -33.64
N LEU A 76 35.40 -7.43 -33.38
CA LEU A 76 35.69 -6.89 -32.04
C LEU A 76 34.45 -6.23 -31.43
N TRP A 77 33.78 -5.34 -32.17
CA TRP A 77 32.55 -4.68 -31.73
C TRP A 77 31.41 -5.66 -31.44
N GLN A 78 31.32 -6.80 -32.13
CA GLN A 78 30.33 -7.84 -31.81
C GLN A 78 30.62 -8.50 -30.46
N HIS A 79 31.89 -8.76 -30.14
CA HIS A 79 32.30 -9.29 -28.84
C HIS A 79 32.11 -8.27 -27.71
N GLU A 80 32.54 -7.02 -27.89
CA GLU A 80 32.34 -5.94 -26.91
C GLU A 80 30.85 -5.69 -26.63
N ARG A 81 30.03 -5.60 -27.69
CA ARG A 81 28.58 -5.43 -27.56
C ARG A 81 27.93 -6.58 -26.79
N GLN A 82 28.38 -7.82 -26.98
CA GLN A 82 27.86 -8.96 -26.20
C GLN A 82 28.24 -8.82 -24.72
N SER A 83 29.49 -8.45 -24.42
CA SER A 83 29.95 -8.18 -23.04
C SER A 83 29.11 -7.09 -22.37
N TYR A 84 28.88 -5.95 -23.03
CA TYR A 84 28.04 -4.87 -22.50
C TYR A 84 26.57 -5.30 -22.30
N ILE A 85 26.03 -6.17 -23.15
CA ILE A 85 24.67 -6.71 -22.99
C ILE A 85 24.60 -7.65 -21.76
N GLU A 86 25.63 -8.44 -21.50
CA GLU A 86 25.69 -9.33 -20.33
C GLU A 86 25.92 -8.56 -19.03
N GLU A 87 26.80 -7.56 -19.03
CA GLU A 87 27.04 -6.66 -17.90
C GLU A 87 25.78 -5.85 -17.55
N ALA A 88 25.13 -5.22 -18.54
CA ALA A 88 23.89 -4.47 -18.31
C ALA A 88 22.73 -5.36 -17.80
N LYS A 89 22.62 -6.60 -18.28
CA LYS A 89 21.67 -7.58 -17.74
C LYS A 89 21.97 -7.94 -16.29
N LYS A 90 23.25 -8.16 -15.95
CA LYS A 90 23.67 -8.49 -14.59
C LYS A 90 23.37 -7.34 -13.64
N LEU A 91 23.80 -6.12 -13.97
CA LEU A 91 23.56 -4.93 -13.15
C LEU A 91 22.07 -4.67 -12.95
N GLY A 92 21.27 -4.70 -14.01
CA GLY A 92 19.81 -4.52 -13.92
C GLY A 92 19.09 -5.63 -13.13
N TYR A 93 19.63 -6.86 -13.14
CA TYR A 93 19.12 -7.94 -12.29
C TYR A 93 19.48 -7.72 -10.82
N GLU A 94 20.74 -7.37 -10.51
CA GLU A 94 21.21 -7.14 -9.14
C GLU A 94 20.52 -5.92 -8.49
N GLU A 95 20.39 -4.81 -9.21
CA GLU A 95 19.66 -3.60 -8.77
C GLU A 95 18.15 -3.87 -8.61
N GLY A 96 17.54 -4.54 -9.60
CA GLY A 96 16.12 -4.90 -9.59
C GLY A 96 15.78 -5.87 -8.45
N PHE A 97 16.62 -6.86 -8.19
CA PHE A 97 16.47 -7.81 -7.09
C PHE A 97 16.60 -7.12 -5.74
N SER A 98 17.65 -6.31 -5.52
CA SER A 98 17.87 -5.61 -4.25
C SER A 98 16.75 -4.58 -3.96
N THR A 99 16.27 -3.89 -4.99
CA THR A 99 15.13 -2.96 -4.89
C THR A 99 13.84 -3.71 -4.56
N GLY A 100 13.57 -4.82 -5.25
CA GLY A 100 12.41 -5.67 -5.01
C GLY A 100 12.39 -6.29 -3.61
N GLU A 101 13.53 -6.78 -3.11
CA GLU A 101 13.68 -7.28 -1.75
C GLU A 101 13.37 -6.19 -0.72
N LYS A 102 13.98 -5.00 -0.88
CA LYS A 102 13.80 -3.87 0.04
C LYS A 102 12.35 -3.38 0.07
N GLU A 103 11.72 -3.24 -1.09
CA GLU A 103 10.30 -2.87 -1.19
C GLU A 103 9.39 -3.93 -0.58
N SER A 104 9.61 -5.21 -0.91
CA SER A 104 8.81 -6.33 -0.40
C SER A 104 8.89 -6.42 1.12
N ARG A 105 10.11 -6.32 1.68
CA ARG A 105 10.34 -6.31 3.13
C ARG A 105 9.67 -5.12 3.82
N SER A 106 9.68 -3.94 3.20
CA SER A 106 9.00 -2.75 3.72
C SER A 106 7.47 -2.92 3.72
N LYS A 107 6.90 -3.35 2.60
CA LYS A 107 5.46 -3.64 2.45
C LYS A 107 4.99 -4.68 3.46
N TYR A 108 5.72 -5.80 3.57
CA TYR A 108 5.43 -6.87 4.52
C TYR A 108 5.49 -6.39 5.99
N GLN A 109 6.47 -5.55 6.34
CA GLN A 109 6.52 -4.96 7.68
C GLN A 109 5.32 -4.05 7.95
N THR A 110 4.97 -3.16 7.02
CA THR A 110 3.77 -2.30 7.13
C THR A 110 2.47 -3.10 7.23
N ASP A 111 2.36 -4.24 6.54
CA ASP A 111 1.17 -5.09 6.61
C ASP A 111 1.10 -5.93 7.91
N LEU A 112 2.24 -6.32 8.48
CA LEU A 112 2.31 -6.85 9.85
C LEU A 112 1.92 -5.79 10.90
N GLU A 113 2.36 -4.55 10.73
CA GLU A 113 1.99 -3.43 11.63
C GLU A 113 0.48 -3.17 11.58
N LYS A 114 -0.15 -3.15 10.39
CA LYS A 114 -1.61 -3.09 10.23
C LYS A 114 -2.31 -4.28 10.89
N ALA A 115 -1.82 -5.51 10.69
CA ALA A 115 -2.43 -6.69 11.28
C ALA A 115 -2.43 -6.64 12.82
N ASN A 116 -1.32 -6.20 13.43
CA ASN A 116 -1.22 -5.99 14.87
C ASN A 116 -2.12 -4.85 15.38
N GLN A 117 -2.28 -3.77 14.61
CA GLN A 117 -3.24 -2.69 14.92
C GLN A 117 -4.68 -3.20 14.88
N ILE A 118 -5.07 -4.00 13.87
CA ILE A 118 -6.40 -4.61 13.75
C ILE A 118 -6.69 -5.54 14.93
N ILE A 119 -5.73 -6.39 15.33
CA ILE A 119 -5.87 -7.28 16.50
C ILE A 119 -6.02 -6.46 17.79
N THR A 120 -5.29 -5.36 17.93
CA THR A 120 -5.36 -4.48 19.12
C THR A 120 -6.69 -3.74 19.18
N ALA A 121 -7.17 -3.21 18.05
CA ALA A 121 -8.48 -2.58 17.94
C ALA A 121 -9.60 -3.58 18.26
N ALA A 122 -9.62 -4.75 17.62
CA ALA A 122 -10.63 -5.78 17.86
C ALA A 122 -10.69 -6.27 19.33
N ARG A 123 -9.54 -6.31 20.04
CA ARG A 123 -9.51 -6.58 21.48
C ARG A 123 -10.11 -5.44 22.29
N ARG A 124 -9.72 -4.19 22.01
CA ARG A 124 -10.27 -3.01 22.68
C ARG A 124 -11.79 -2.93 22.50
N ASP A 125 -12.25 -3.11 21.27
CA ASP A 125 -13.67 -3.02 20.90
C ASP A 125 -14.48 -4.19 21.50
N TYR A 126 -13.88 -5.37 21.66
CA TYR A 126 -14.48 -6.49 22.42
C TYR A 126 -14.64 -6.17 23.91
N HIS A 127 -13.65 -5.52 24.55
CA HIS A 127 -13.77 -5.10 25.94
C HIS A 127 -14.83 -3.99 26.09
N SER A 128 -14.77 -2.92 25.29
CA SER A 128 -15.81 -1.87 25.32
C SER A 128 -17.22 -2.41 25.05
N LEU A 129 -17.38 -3.42 24.20
CA LEU A 129 -18.67 -4.09 24.00
C LEU A 129 -19.17 -4.84 25.26
N ILE A 130 -18.28 -5.40 26.08
CA ILE A 130 -18.66 -5.96 27.38
C ILE A 130 -19.08 -4.81 28.31
N ASP A 131 -18.21 -3.82 28.50
CA ASP A 131 -18.40 -2.68 29.41
C ASP A 131 -19.75 -1.95 29.12
N GLU A 132 -20.03 -1.67 27.85
CA GLU A 132 -21.28 -1.04 27.36
C GLU A 132 -22.54 -1.88 27.60
N ASN A 133 -22.40 -3.20 27.83
CA ASN A 133 -23.52 -4.12 28.04
C ASN A 133 -23.67 -4.62 29.49
N GLU A 134 -22.72 -4.36 30.40
CA GLU A 134 -22.82 -4.79 31.81
C GLU A 134 -24.08 -4.21 32.49
N GLU A 135 -24.35 -2.91 32.30
CA GLU A 135 -25.55 -2.23 32.82
C GLU A 135 -26.85 -2.87 32.30
N ALA A 136 -26.89 -3.19 31.01
CA ALA A 136 -28.05 -3.80 30.35
C ALA A 136 -28.30 -5.24 30.80
N ILE A 137 -27.24 -6.03 30.97
CA ILE A 137 -27.30 -7.42 31.44
C ILE A 137 -27.76 -7.47 32.90
N LEU A 138 -27.19 -6.64 33.78
CA LEU A 138 -27.59 -6.55 35.18
C LEU A 138 -29.03 -6.06 35.31
N THR A 139 -29.42 -5.04 34.54
CA THR A 139 -30.80 -4.53 34.52
C THR A 139 -31.80 -5.59 34.03
N LEU A 140 -31.46 -6.39 33.01
CA LEU A 140 -32.29 -7.51 32.56
C LEU A 140 -32.39 -8.62 33.62
N ALA A 141 -31.30 -8.95 34.30
CA ALA A 141 -31.28 -9.97 35.34
C ALA A 141 -32.16 -9.59 36.54
N ILE A 142 -32.09 -8.33 37.01
CA ILE A 142 -32.90 -7.82 38.12
C ILE A 142 -34.40 -7.83 37.79
N HIS A 143 -34.83 -7.28 36.65
CA HIS A 143 -36.25 -7.35 36.23
C HIS A 143 -36.74 -8.79 36.02
N THR A 144 -35.86 -9.71 35.62
CA THR A 144 -36.20 -11.14 35.49
C THR A 144 -36.41 -11.78 36.86
N ALA A 145 -35.53 -11.50 37.83
CA ALA A 145 -35.67 -11.96 39.21
C ALA A 145 -36.93 -11.38 39.89
N GLU A 146 -37.21 -10.09 39.69
CA GLU A 146 -38.43 -9.40 40.13
C GLU A 146 -39.68 -10.13 39.64
N LYS A 147 -39.77 -10.35 38.33
CA LYS A 147 -40.92 -11.01 37.70
C LYS A 147 -41.11 -12.44 38.19
N ILE A 148 -40.01 -13.19 38.38
CA ILE A 148 -40.05 -14.56 38.92
C ILE A 148 -40.54 -14.54 40.37
N MET A 149 -40.05 -13.65 41.24
CA MET A 149 -40.48 -13.59 42.65
C MET A 149 -41.93 -13.11 42.80
N LYS A 150 -42.34 -12.06 42.07
CA LYS A 150 -43.73 -11.60 42.05
C LYS A 150 -44.68 -12.69 41.53
N GLN A 151 -44.28 -13.47 40.52
CA GLN A 151 -45.05 -14.64 40.07
C GLN A 151 -45.07 -15.77 41.11
N MET A 152 -43.95 -16.06 41.77
CA MET A 152 -43.83 -17.10 42.80
C MET A 152 -44.74 -16.83 44.00
N ILE A 153 -44.81 -15.57 44.45
CA ILE A 153 -45.66 -15.16 45.59
C ILE A 153 -47.14 -15.12 45.20
N ASN A 154 -47.49 -14.75 43.96
CA ASN A 154 -48.84 -14.93 43.42
C ASN A 154 -49.30 -16.40 43.46
N GLN A 155 -48.41 -17.34 43.12
CA GLN A 155 -48.72 -18.77 43.12
C GLN A 155 -48.67 -19.39 44.52
N HIS A 156 -47.80 -18.90 45.39
CA HIS A 156 -47.54 -19.39 46.74
C HIS A 156 -47.34 -18.21 47.72
N PRO A 157 -48.41 -17.63 48.29
CA PRO A 157 -48.32 -16.46 49.18
C PRO A 157 -47.41 -16.68 50.41
N THR A 158 -47.28 -17.92 50.87
CA THR A 158 -46.35 -18.33 51.94
C THR A 158 -44.89 -17.98 51.66
N SER A 159 -44.48 -17.83 50.39
CA SER A 159 -43.15 -17.38 49.98
C SER A 159 -42.84 -15.93 50.37
N PHE A 160 -43.85 -15.12 50.71
CA PHE A 160 -43.64 -13.75 51.22
C PHE A 160 -43.19 -13.74 52.69
N LEU A 161 -43.59 -14.74 53.50
CA LEU A 161 -43.26 -14.79 54.92
C LEU A 161 -41.75 -14.88 55.20
N PRO A 162 -40.93 -15.71 54.50
CA PRO A 162 -39.47 -15.71 54.65
C PRO A 162 -38.82 -14.32 54.51
N ILE A 163 -39.33 -13.47 53.61
CA ILE A 163 -38.81 -12.11 53.37
C ILE A 163 -39.00 -11.25 54.62
N ILE A 164 -40.25 -11.19 55.12
CA ILE A 164 -40.59 -10.48 56.36
C ILE A 164 -39.79 -11.04 57.55
N LYS A 165 -39.61 -12.37 57.63
CA LYS A 165 -38.84 -13.04 58.67
C LYS A 165 -37.35 -12.73 58.64
N SER A 166 -36.76 -12.40 57.47
CA SER A 166 -35.36 -11.96 57.40
C SER A 166 -35.21 -10.55 57.97
N ALA A 167 -36.02 -9.61 57.49
CA ALA A 167 -35.98 -8.22 57.95
C ALA A 167 -36.26 -8.08 59.47
N ILE A 168 -37.16 -8.90 60.03
CA ILE A 168 -37.36 -8.98 61.49
C ILE A 168 -36.09 -9.47 62.22
N LYS A 169 -35.33 -10.42 61.66
CA LYS A 169 -34.10 -10.96 62.27
C LYS A 169 -32.90 -10.02 62.21
N GLU A 170 -32.90 -9.07 61.29
CA GLU A 170 -31.89 -8.01 61.20
C GLU A 170 -32.15 -6.94 62.28
N LEU A 171 -33.42 -6.66 62.59
CA LEU A 171 -33.87 -5.77 63.66
C LEU A 171 -33.77 -6.41 65.07
N LYS A 172 -32.58 -6.91 65.42
CA LYS A 172 -32.30 -7.47 66.75
C LYS A 172 -32.48 -6.42 67.86
N ASP A 173 -32.79 -6.94 69.05
CA ASP A 173 -32.97 -6.19 70.30
C ASP A 173 -34.05 -5.08 70.28
N GLN A 174 -34.91 -5.04 69.24
CA GLN A 174 -36.01 -4.08 69.16
C GLN A 174 -37.22 -4.55 70.00
N SER A 175 -37.58 -3.77 71.02
CA SER A 175 -38.70 -4.08 71.93
C SER A 175 -40.10 -3.77 71.38
N ILE A 176 -40.19 -2.99 70.30
CA ILE A 176 -41.44 -2.62 69.62
C ILE A 176 -41.18 -2.63 68.12
N ILE A 177 -42.02 -3.33 67.35
CA ILE A 177 -41.92 -3.43 65.90
C ILE A 177 -43.31 -3.23 65.28
N SER A 178 -43.39 -2.33 64.30
CA SER A 178 -44.62 -1.97 63.58
C SER A 178 -44.44 -2.22 62.09
N ILE A 179 -45.11 -3.24 61.56
CA ILE A 179 -45.05 -3.64 60.14
C ILE A 179 -46.23 -3.03 59.39
N TYR A 180 -45.95 -2.35 58.28
CA TYR A 180 -46.92 -1.78 57.36
C TYR A 180 -46.96 -2.58 56.07
N LEU A 181 -48.16 -2.94 55.60
CA LEU A 181 -48.40 -3.81 54.45
C LEU A 181 -49.51 -3.25 53.56
N HIS A 182 -49.46 -3.53 52.25
CA HIS A 182 -50.59 -3.31 51.34
C HIS A 182 -51.81 -4.16 51.76
N PRO A 183 -53.08 -3.67 51.64
CA PRO A 183 -54.27 -4.38 52.10
C PRO A 183 -54.35 -5.86 51.68
N ASN A 184 -54.02 -6.17 50.43
CA ASN A 184 -54.09 -7.53 49.88
C ASN A 184 -53.31 -8.56 50.70
N GLN A 185 -52.15 -8.16 51.24
CA GLN A 185 -51.27 -9.05 52.00
C GLN A 185 -51.46 -8.95 53.51
N PHE A 186 -52.15 -7.91 54.01
CA PHE A 186 -52.33 -7.66 55.44
C PHE A 186 -53.00 -8.84 56.16
N GLU A 187 -54.12 -9.35 55.64
CA GLU A 187 -54.83 -10.47 56.28
C GLU A 187 -53.98 -11.76 56.28
N PHE A 188 -53.35 -12.06 55.13
CA PHE A 188 -52.51 -13.25 54.99
C PHE A 188 -51.32 -13.24 55.97
N VAL A 189 -50.64 -12.11 56.13
CA VAL A 189 -49.52 -11.99 57.08
C VAL A 189 -50.02 -11.98 58.53
N LEU A 190 -51.18 -11.37 58.81
CA LEU A 190 -51.78 -11.35 60.14
C LEU A 190 -52.16 -12.76 60.63
N GLN A 191 -52.62 -13.65 59.74
CA GLN A 191 -52.88 -15.06 60.05
C GLN A 191 -51.60 -15.82 60.51
N HIS A 192 -50.42 -15.35 60.11
CA HIS A 192 -49.12 -15.94 60.47
C HIS A 192 -48.39 -15.17 61.60
N LYS A 193 -49.09 -14.25 62.29
CA LYS A 193 -48.53 -13.39 63.35
C LYS A 193 -47.74 -14.14 64.41
N ASP A 194 -48.23 -15.29 64.89
CA ASP A 194 -47.57 -16.01 65.99
C ASP A 194 -46.26 -16.68 65.54
N GLU A 195 -46.16 -17.04 64.26
CA GLU A 195 -44.91 -17.52 63.65
C GLU A 195 -43.92 -16.37 63.44
N LEU A 196 -44.39 -15.15 63.17
CA LEU A 196 -43.53 -13.96 63.13
C LEU A 196 -43.10 -13.53 64.54
N LYS A 197 -43.94 -13.70 65.57
CA LYS A 197 -43.58 -13.39 66.96
C LYS A 197 -42.56 -14.37 67.53
N SER A 198 -42.62 -15.67 67.18
CA SER A 198 -41.71 -16.69 67.72
C SER A 198 -40.23 -16.51 67.34
N ILE A 199 -39.96 -15.63 66.37
CA ILE A 199 -38.61 -15.29 65.89
C ILE A 199 -37.97 -14.17 66.73
N LEU A 200 -38.75 -13.46 67.56
CA LEU A 200 -38.28 -12.39 68.42
C LEU A 200 -37.72 -12.97 69.72
N GLU A 201 -36.42 -12.76 69.96
CA GLU A 201 -35.69 -13.30 71.13
C GLU A 201 -36.12 -12.65 72.47
N ASN A 202 -36.86 -11.53 72.41
CA ASN A 202 -37.48 -10.82 73.54
C ASN A 202 -39.01 -10.80 73.38
N ASP A 203 -39.77 -10.52 74.45
CA ASP A 203 -41.24 -10.38 74.43
C ASP A 203 -41.71 -9.05 73.79
N ALA A 204 -41.21 -8.79 72.58
CA ALA A 204 -41.35 -7.54 71.85
C ALA A 204 -42.76 -7.36 71.28
N LYS A 205 -43.23 -6.11 71.28
CA LYS A 205 -44.58 -5.76 70.84
C LYS A 205 -44.65 -5.63 69.31
N LEU A 206 -44.95 -6.75 68.66
CA LEU A 206 -45.22 -6.82 67.22
C LEU A 206 -46.64 -6.32 66.88
N SER A 207 -46.72 -5.28 66.06
CA SER A 207 -47.96 -4.62 65.61
C SER A 207 -48.01 -4.57 64.08
N PHE A 208 -49.21 -4.67 63.49
CA PHE A 208 -49.42 -4.66 62.04
C PHE A 208 -50.36 -3.52 61.65
N TYR A 209 -50.09 -2.89 60.51
CA TYR A 209 -50.82 -1.76 59.96
C TYR A 209 -51.02 -1.94 58.46
N VAL A 210 -52.12 -1.40 57.94
CA VAL A 210 -52.38 -1.30 56.50
C VAL A 210 -51.78 0.01 55.97
N ASN A 211 -51.20 -0.01 54.78
CA ASN A 211 -50.89 1.19 53.99
C ASN A 211 -51.13 0.94 52.50
N GLU A 212 -52.04 1.70 51.89
CA GLU A 212 -52.34 1.65 50.45
C GLU A 212 -51.28 2.36 49.59
N GLU A 213 -50.38 3.16 50.19
CA GLU A 213 -49.24 3.78 49.48
C GLU A 213 -48.04 2.83 49.27
N LEU A 214 -48.15 1.57 49.67
CA LEU A 214 -47.14 0.53 49.41
C LEU A 214 -47.56 -0.32 48.21
N ASP A 215 -46.59 -0.72 47.39
CA ASP A 215 -46.81 -1.77 46.38
C ASP A 215 -47.33 -3.08 47.00
N GLU A 216 -47.95 -3.93 46.19
CA GLU A 216 -48.65 -5.13 46.67
C GLU A 216 -47.78 -6.06 47.54
N TYR A 217 -46.47 -6.12 47.29
CA TYR A 217 -45.49 -6.87 48.09
C TYR A 217 -44.49 -5.96 48.82
N GLY A 218 -44.85 -4.70 49.04
CA GLY A 218 -44.15 -3.78 49.92
C GLY A 218 -44.34 -4.15 51.39
N CYS A 219 -43.27 -4.04 52.17
CA CYS A 219 -43.28 -4.35 53.60
C CYS A 219 -42.40 -3.33 54.34
N LYS A 220 -43.00 -2.34 54.99
CA LYS A 220 -42.25 -1.28 55.67
C LYS A 220 -42.25 -1.50 57.18
N ILE A 221 -41.08 -1.65 57.78
CA ILE A 221 -40.93 -1.99 59.20
C ILE A 221 -40.42 -0.76 59.96
N LYS A 222 -41.16 -0.33 61.00
CA LYS A 222 -40.77 0.78 61.89
C LYS A 222 -40.46 0.26 63.29
N HIS A 223 -39.45 0.86 63.91
CA HIS A 223 -38.98 0.55 65.26
C HIS A 223 -38.55 1.87 65.96
N PRO A 224 -38.29 1.91 67.28
CA PRO A 224 -38.06 3.17 68.00
C PRO A 224 -36.89 4.03 67.49
N PHE A 225 -35.92 3.44 66.78
CA PHE A 225 -34.73 4.12 66.28
C PHE A 225 -34.74 4.38 64.76
N GLY A 226 -35.79 3.97 64.03
CA GLY A 226 -35.80 4.13 62.57
C GLY A 226 -36.94 3.44 61.82
N GLN A 227 -36.78 3.38 60.51
CA GLN A 227 -37.62 2.59 59.60
C GLN A 227 -36.76 1.94 58.52
N MET A 228 -37.12 0.69 58.19
CA MET A 228 -36.55 -0.14 57.14
C MET A 228 -37.64 -0.39 56.10
N ASP A 229 -37.28 -0.52 54.83
CA ASP A 229 -38.16 -1.08 53.82
C ASP A 229 -37.65 -2.47 53.42
N ALA A 230 -38.54 -3.45 53.49
CA ALA A 230 -38.31 -4.86 53.24
C ALA A 230 -39.24 -5.38 52.12
N GLY A 231 -39.75 -4.47 51.29
CA GLY A 231 -40.41 -4.83 50.04
C GLY A 231 -39.45 -5.53 49.07
N ILE A 232 -40.00 -6.39 48.22
CA ILE A 232 -39.24 -7.15 47.21
C ILE A 232 -38.38 -6.21 46.35
N ASP A 233 -38.98 -5.10 45.94
CA ASP A 233 -38.39 -4.15 44.99
C ASP A 233 -37.24 -3.36 45.64
N THR A 234 -37.30 -3.13 46.97
CA THR A 234 -36.17 -2.59 47.74
C THR A 234 -35.02 -3.58 47.83
N GLN A 235 -35.30 -4.85 48.17
CA GLN A 235 -34.24 -5.88 48.26
C GLN A 235 -33.57 -6.14 46.90
N LEU A 236 -34.31 -6.03 45.80
CA LEU A 236 -33.76 -6.09 44.44
C LEU A 236 -32.95 -4.84 44.08
N GLN A 237 -33.37 -3.66 44.53
CA GLN A 237 -32.61 -2.42 44.35
C GLN A 237 -31.27 -2.46 45.12
N GLU A 238 -31.27 -3.00 46.34
CA GLU A 238 -30.06 -3.23 47.14
C GLU A 238 -29.15 -4.29 46.50
N LEU A 239 -29.70 -5.43 46.07
CA LEU A 239 -28.96 -6.44 45.31
C LEU A 239 -28.34 -5.85 44.03
N ARG A 240 -29.08 -5.01 43.31
CA ARG A 240 -28.57 -4.31 42.11
C ARG A 240 -27.41 -3.39 42.44
N GLN A 241 -27.49 -2.65 43.55
CA GLN A 241 -26.42 -1.76 44.01
C GLN A 241 -25.14 -2.55 44.37
N VAL A 242 -25.27 -3.62 45.15
CA VAL A 242 -24.15 -4.50 45.51
C VAL A 242 -23.53 -5.17 44.27
N LEU A 243 -24.33 -5.55 43.29
CA LEU A 243 -23.83 -6.09 42.02
C LEU A 243 -23.10 -5.04 41.16
N TYR A 244 -23.56 -3.78 41.14
CA TYR A 244 -22.82 -2.69 40.50
C TYR A 244 -21.47 -2.43 41.19
N GLU A 245 -21.40 -2.50 42.52
CA GLU A 245 -20.16 -2.32 43.28
C GLU A 245 -19.15 -3.46 42.98
N ILE A 246 -19.59 -4.73 42.98
CA ILE A 246 -18.75 -5.89 42.63
C ILE A 246 -18.25 -5.87 41.18
N VAL A 247 -19.01 -5.26 40.26
CA VAL A 247 -18.58 -5.05 38.87
C VAL A 247 -17.60 -3.87 38.79
N GLY A 248 -17.92 -2.74 39.42
CA GLY A 248 -17.05 -1.55 39.45
C GLY A 248 -15.69 -1.77 40.10
N GLU A 249 -15.60 -2.61 41.13
CA GLU A 249 -14.32 -3.00 41.77
C GLU A 249 -13.44 -3.89 40.88
N LYS A 250 -14.01 -4.63 39.91
CA LYS A 250 -13.23 -5.44 38.95
C LYS A 250 -12.60 -4.64 37.82
N ASN A 251 -13.12 -3.43 37.59
CA ASN A 251 -12.74 -2.58 36.46
C ASN A 251 -11.72 -1.49 36.89
N GLN A 252 -10.97 -1.74 37.97
CA GLN A 252 -9.87 -0.91 38.52
C GLN A 252 -8.55 -1.69 38.63
#